data_AF-A0A395M862-F1
#
_entry.id   AF-A0A395M862-F1
#
_cell.length_a   1.000
_cell.length_b   1.000
_cell.length_c   1.000
_cell.angle_alpha   90.00
_cell.angle_beta   90.00
_cell.angle_gamma   90.00
#
_symmetry.space_group_name_H-M   'P 1'
#
loop_
_entity.id
_entity.type
_entity.pdbx_description
1 polymer ?
#
loop_
_entity_poly.entity_id
_entity_poly.type
_entity_poly.pdbx_seq_one_letter_code
_entity_poly.pdbx_strand_id
1 'polypeptide(L)'
;MPPSRNSRYSTTRQKSCQQCSTARARCDRKETCGRCDSRGLTCTYPTATSRDTSPPSENSAETLMPTNSEELQIENSTDYQINKRPQSMAETATASAPGPEPEPVANANPDLICPINPDDIQNRWLNAYVPLPGQEAKNYSTNISQLISRTLKSYGLKAIQGRPPPFIHPTHLSLPPISTCFTLLKLRRIPMEDESVVAEILKREMTRLHEGHTAYSDMELFGAFQAYLIYTMVLFFKFTPPSMDFFRQAMINLQEIACATSRQGLACMSEKSIFSSPKWEAWHVVEAKRRTLYTMYFMDNMLSVLDGFPTYIGHELKGLYAPSSNELWTASRTEWDQEYRSYRSDWGQTPFRLDELWPASSDAAEHLEKDRQRRTEKWLKDVDGFGMMLYAVTSCTYEN
;
A
#
# COMPACT_ATOMS: atom_id res chain seq x y z
N MET A 1 10.98 -51.73 -30.47
CA MET A 1 11.54 -51.06 -31.66
C MET A 1 10.39 -50.44 -32.44
N PRO A 2 10.56 -49.32 -33.16
CA PRO A 2 10.90 -47.93 -32.75
C PRO A 2 9.87 -46.96 -33.46
N PRO A 3 10.11 -45.66 -33.80
CA PRO A 3 11.19 -44.71 -33.51
C PRO A 3 10.78 -43.27 -33.06
N SER A 4 11.83 -42.56 -32.65
CA SER A 4 12.08 -41.10 -32.50
C SER A 4 11.16 -40.06 -33.14
N ARG A 5 11.15 -38.85 -32.54
CA ARG A 5 11.39 -37.61 -33.32
C ARG A 5 12.10 -36.52 -32.50
N ASN A 6 13.33 -36.23 -32.94
CA ASN A 6 14.12 -35.05 -32.62
C ASN A 6 13.36 -33.75 -32.95
N SER A 7 13.35 -32.79 -32.02
CA SER A 7 13.21 -31.36 -32.33
C SER A 7 14.54 -30.69 -31.99
N ARG A 8 15.55 -30.79 -32.87
CA ARG A 8 15.95 -29.73 -33.82
C ARG A 8 16.01 -28.34 -33.19
N TYR A 9 17.24 -27.91 -32.94
CA TYR A 9 17.73 -26.53 -32.97
C TYR A 9 16.92 -25.49 -32.17
N SER A 10 17.32 -25.29 -30.92
CA SER A 10 17.26 -23.96 -30.32
C SER A 10 18.11 -23.03 -31.20
N THR A 11 17.43 -22.22 -32.01
CA THR A 11 18.03 -21.10 -32.72
C THR A 11 18.63 -20.20 -31.64
N THR A 12 19.96 -20.20 -31.59
CA THR A 12 20.78 -19.25 -30.83
C THR A 12 20.14 -17.87 -30.92
N ARG A 13 19.89 -17.24 -29.77
CA ARG A 13 19.38 -15.85 -29.67
C ARG A 13 20.34 -14.91 -30.38
N GLN A 14 20.22 -14.83 -31.71
CA GLN A 14 21.09 -14.01 -32.54
C GLN A 14 20.67 -12.56 -32.31
N LYS A 15 21.57 -11.82 -31.64
CA LYS A 15 21.43 -10.40 -31.36
C LYS A 15 21.41 -9.63 -32.70
N SER A 16 20.78 -8.45 -32.72
CA SER A 16 20.89 -7.51 -33.83
C SER A 16 22.36 -7.29 -34.23
N CYS A 17 22.64 -6.98 -35.50
CA CYS A 17 24.00 -6.65 -35.93
C CYS A 17 24.55 -5.46 -35.12
N GLN A 18 25.87 -5.31 -35.05
CA GLN A 18 26.51 -4.28 -34.22
C GLN A 18 25.99 -2.87 -34.55
N GLN A 19 25.84 -2.53 -35.83
CA GLN A 19 25.36 -1.20 -36.24
C GLN A 19 23.89 -0.92 -35.88
N CYS A 20 23.03 -1.95 -35.92
CA CYS A 20 21.65 -1.81 -35.46
C CYS A 20 21.56 -1.80 -33.93
N SER A 21 22.46 -2.51 -33.25
CA SER A 21 22.58 -2.49 -31.79
C SER A 21 23.01 -1.11 -31.29
N THR A 22 24.10 -0.56 -31.82
CA THR A 22 24.63 0.76 -31.42
C THR A 22 23.62 1.87 -31.68
N ALA A 23 22.91 1.80 -32.80
CA ALA A 23 21.91 2.80 -33.16
C ALA A 23 20.50 2.53 -32.59
N ARG A 24 20.33 1.51 -31.73
CA ARG A 24 19.04 1.09 -31.14
C ARG A 24 17.92 0.93 -32.19
N ALA A 25 18.27 0.42 -33.37
CA ALA A 25 17.36 0.26 -34.50
C ALA A 25 16.99 -1.21 -34.73
N ARG A 26 15.82 -1.45 -35.35
CA ARG A 26 15.35 -2.79 -35.68
C ARG A 26 16.23 -3.41 -36.77
N CYS A 27 16.68 -4.64 -36.55
CA CYS A 27 17.48 -5.44 -37.50
C CYS A 27 16.63 -6.60 -38.04
N ASP A 28 16.56 -6.77 -39.37
CA ASP A 28 15.82 -7.83 -40.06
C ASP A 28 16.62 -9.13 -40.24
N ARG A 29 17.88 -9.16 -39.77
CA ARG A 29 18.70 -10.39 -39.56
C ARG A 29 19.06 -11.19 -40.81
N LYS A 30 19.08 -10.56 -41.99
CA LYS A 30 19.66 -11.15 -43.21
C LYS A 30 21.21 -11.08 -43.18
N GLU A 31 21.88 -11.72 -44.14
CA GLU A 31 23.36 -11.67 -44.31
C GLU A 31 23.88 -10.23 -44.26
N THR A 32 23.25 -9.34 -45.01
CA THR A 32 23.27 -7.88 -44.80
C THR A 32 21.87 -7.41 -44.41
N CYS A 33 21.72 -6.79 -43.23
CA CYS A 33 20.41 -6.32 -42.79
C CYS A 33 19.95 -5.12 -43.64
N GLY A 34 18.65 -5.00 -43.94
CA GLY A 34 18.13 -3.99 -44.88
C GLY A 34 18.41 -2.54 -44.46
N ARG A 35 18.58 -2.28 -43.16
CA ARG A 35 19.03 -0.97 -42.66
C ARG A 35 20.50 -0.70 -42.96
N CYS A 36 21.37 -1.70 -42.81
CA CYS A 36 22.78 -1.55 -43.15
C CYS A 36 22.96 -1.43 -44.66
N ASP A 37 22.20 -2.19 -45.44
CA ASP A 37 22.23 -2.16 -46.90
C ASP A 37 21.81 -0.78 -47.45
N SER A 38 20.65 -0.27 -47.00
CA SER A 38 20.15 1.06 -47.40
C SER A 38 21.04 2.24 -46.96
N ARG A 39 21.89 2.04 -45.95
CA ARG A 39 22.80 3.09 -45.44
C ARG A 39 24.26 2.86 -45.84
N GLY A 40 24.57 1.82 -46.62
CA GLY A 40 25.94 1.47 -46.99
C GLY A 40 26.85 1.16 -45.79
N LEU A 41 26.28 0.61 -44.70
CA LEU A 41 27.01 0.28 -43.47
C LEU A 41 27.48 -1.17 -43.46
N THR A 42 28.67 -1.43 -42.92
CA THR A 42 29.18 -2.80 -42.74
C THR A 42 28.36 -3.54 -41.68
N CYS A 43 27.70 -4.63 -42.08
CA CYS A 43 26.80 -5.41 -41.23
C CYS A 43 27.50 -6.62 -40.62
N THR A 44 27.96 -6.50 -39.37
CA THR A 44 28.65 -7.58 -38.64
C THR A 44 27.81 -8.08 -37.45
N TYR A 45 27.67 -9.41 -37.32
CA TYR A 45 27.02 -10.05 -36.18
C TYR A 45 28.09 -10.60 -35.20
N PRO A 46 27.95 -10.39 -33.88
CA PRO A 46 28.88 -10.95 -32.91
C PRO A 46 28.73 -12.47 -32.81
N THR A 47 29.78 -13.22 -33.16
CA THR A 47 29.89 -14.66 -32.90
C THR A 47 30.33 -14.90 -31.46
N ALA A 48 29.59 -15.71 -30.71
CA ALA A 48 29.96 -16.08 -29.35
C ALA A 48 31.11 -17.09 -29.37
N THR A 49 32.30 -16.68 -28.96
CA THR A 49 33.42 -17.58 -28.66
C THR A 49 33.41 -17.93 -27.17
N SER A 50 33.24 -19.21 -26.88
CA SER A 50 33.47 -19.86 -25.59
C SER A 50 34.93 -19.71 -25.13
N ARG A 51 35.19 -19.41 -23.85
CA ARG A 51 36.40 -19.82 -23.13
C ARG A 51 36.21 -19.77 -21.61
N ASP A 52 36.62 -20.88 -21.01
CA ASP A 52 36.69 -21.23 -19.60
C ASP A 52 37.77 -20.49 -18.80
N THR A 53 37.69 -20.72 -17.48
CA THR A 53 38.73 -20.78 -16.44
C THR A 53 39.16 -19.51 -15.68
N SER A 54 39.22 -19.72 -14.37
CA SER A 54 39.28 -18.82 -13.20
C SER A 54 40.72 -18.34 -12.83
N PRO A 55 40.99 -17.82 -11.60
CA PRO A 55 41.43 -16.45 -11.30
C PRO A 55 42.93 -16.35 -10.87
N PRO A 56 43.39 -15.20 -10.34
CA PRO A 56 43.82 -15.24 -8.93
C PRO A 56 43.58 -13.95 -8.11
N SER A 57 43.78 -14.13 -6.80
CA SER A 57 43.48 -13.30 -5.64
C SER A 57 44.56 -12.28 -5.24
N GLU A 58 44.20 -11.44 -4.25
CA GLU A 58 44.99 -10.80 -3.17
C GLU A 58 45.51 -9.34 -3.28
N ASN A 59 44.86 -8.50 -2.44
CA ASN A 59 45.37 -7.60 -1.40
C ASN A 59 46.22 -6.33 -1.67
N SER A 60 45.63 -5.22 -1.17
CA SER A 60 46.15 -4.19 -0.24
C SER A 60 46.84 -2.89 -0.72
N ALA A 61 46.38 -1.81 -0.07
CA ALA A 61 47.05 -0.56 0.36
C ALA A 61 47.12 0.68 -0.58
N GLU A 62 46.30 1.68 -0.19
CA GLU A 62 46.60 3.12 0.06
C GLU A 62 47.59 3.96 -0.79
N THR A 63 47.01 5.08 -1.26
CA THR A 63 47.53 6.47 -1.29
C THR A 63 48.63 6.85 -2.31
N LEU A 64 48.29 7.75 -3.23
CA LEU A 64 48.88 9.11 -3.41
C LEU A 64 48.36 9.75 -4.73
N MET A 65 47.92 11.02 -4.61
CA MET A 65 47.71 11.95 -5.74
C MET A 65 49.07 12.34 -6.36
N PRO A 66 49.13 12.88 -7.60
CA PRO A 66 49.08 14.35 -7.71
C PRO A 66 48.44 14.92 -9.00
N THR A 67 47.80 16.08 -8.83
CA THR A 67 47.82 17.30 -9.66
C THR A 67 47.93 17.20 -11.20
N ASN A 68 46.94 17.77 -11.90
CA ASN A 68 47.21 19.07 -12.57
C ASN A 68 45.91 19.84 -12.85
N SER A 69 45.97 21.10 -12.44
CA SER A 69 45.05 22.19 -12.71
C SER A 69 45.21 22.64 -14.16
N GLU A 70 44.14 23.08 -14.80
CA GLU A 70 44.16 24.33 -15.56
C GLU A 70 42.73 24.88 -15.66
N GLU A 71 42.63 26.13 -15.20
CA GLU A 71 41.45 26.97 -15.11
C GLU A 71 40.91 27.36 -16.49
N LEU A 72 39.63 27.74 -16.55
CA LEU A 72 39.21 29.00 -17.17
C LEU A 72 37.79 29.35 -16.67
N GLN A 73 37.74 30.28 -15.73
CA GLN A 73 36.54 31.05 -15.39
C GLN A 73 36.35 32.15 -16.44
N ILE A 74 35.12 32.38 -16.90
CA ILE A 74 34.70 33.68 -17.43
C ILE A 74 33.31 34.00 -16.88
N GLU A 75 33.24 35.13 -16.20
CA GLU A 75 32.07 35.74 -15.57
C GLU A 75 31.13 36.44 -16.57
N ASN A 76 29.91 36.67 -16.10
CA ASN A 76 28.83 37.44 -16.72
C ASN A 76 29.23 38.90 -17.06
N SER A 77 28.62 39.50 -18.09
CA SER A 77 27.51 40.48 -17.92
C SER A 77 27.18 41.31 -19.20
N THR A 78 25.91 41.74 -19.27
CA THR A 78 25.30 42.83 -20.10
C THR A 78 25.22 42.60 -21.62
N ASP A 79 24.20 43.00 -22.38
CA ASP A 79 23.08 43.94 -22.23
C ASP A 79 22.08 43.64 -23.37
N TYR A 80 20.77 43.94 -23.24
CA TYR A 80 19.92 44.48 -24.31
C TYR A 80 18.46 44.67 -23.82
N GLN A 81 18.04 45.94 -23.79
CA GLN A 81 16.65 46.37 -23.62
C GLN A 81 15.82 46.15 -24.89
N ILE A 82 14.47 46.15 -24.77
CA ILE A 82 13.55 47.13 -25.43
C ILE A 82 12.06 46.83 -25.11
N ASN A 83 11.42 47.82 -24.48
CA ASN A 83 10.03 48.36 -24.58
C ASN A 83 8.73 47.53 -24.53
N LYS A 84 7.95 47.82 -23.46
CA LYS A 84 6.58 48.41 -23.38
C LYS A 84 5.36 47.82 -24.15
N ARG A 85 4.48 47.18 -23.35
CA ARG A 85 2.99 47.28 -23.13
C ARG A 85 2.02 47.75 -24.24
N PRO A 86 0.75 47.27 -24.26
CA PRO A 86 -0.32 47.70 -23.31
C PRO A 86 -1.24 46.53 -22.83
N GLN A 87 -1.58 46.33 -21.55
CA GLN A 87 -2.66 46.97 -20.76
C GLN A 87 -4.07 46.91 -21.37
N SER A 88 -4.91 46.00 -20.85
CA SER A 88 -6.38 45.97 -20.99
C SER A 88 -6.94 45.23 -19.76
N MET A 89 -7.36 45.98 -18.73
CA MET A 89 -8.75 46.29 -18.35
C MET A 89 -9.26 45.33 -17.27
N ALA A 90 -9.40 45.89 -16.07
CA ALA A 90 -10.09 45.32 -14.95
C ALA A 90 -11.60 45.36 -15.21
N GLU A 91 -12.26 44.22 -15.03
CA GLU A 91 -13.72 44.14 -14.94
C GLU A 91 -14.11 43.56 -13.59
N THR A 92 -14.58 44.49 -12.75
CA THR A 92 -15.68 44.39 -11.79
C THR A 92 -16.16 42.99 -11.40
N ALA A 93 -15.83 42.60 -10.17
CA ALA A 93 -16.45 41.48 -9.49
C ALA A 93 -17.92 41.82 -9.14
N THR A 94 -18.86 41.28 -9.92
CA THR A 94 -20.26 41.12 -9.49
C THR A 94 -20.41 39.79 -8.76
N ALA A 95 -20.88 39.89 -7.52
CA ALA A 95 -21.22 38.74 -6.68
C ALA A 95 -22.37 37.95 -7.32
N SER A 96 -22.06 36.74 -7.80
CA SER A 96 -23.06 35.74 -8.18
C SER A 96 -23.29 34.80 -7.01
N ALA A 97 -24.56 34.59 -6.69
CA ALA A 97 -25.05 33.72 -5.61
C ALA A 97 -24.49 32.29 -5.69
N PRO A 98 -24.43 31.55 -4.56
CA PRO A 98 -23.99 30.17 -4.57
C PRO A 98 -24.99 29.35 -5.38
N GLY A 99 -24.51 28.72 -6.45
CA GLY A 99 -25.26 27.66 -7.13
C GLY A 99 -25.51 26.51 -6.17
N PRO A 100 -26.57 25.70 -6.39
CA PRO A 100 -26.86 24.56 -5.53
C PRO A 100 -25.64 23.63 -5.52
N GLU A 101 -25.19 23.28 -4.31
CA GLU A 101 -24.19 22.25 -4.08
C GLU A 101 -24.56 21.00 -4.90
N PRO A 102 -23.59 20.35 -5.59
CA PRO A 102 -23.88 19.10 -6.25
C PRO A 102 -24.31 18.07 -5.20
N GLU A 103 -25.54 17.58 -5.31
CA GLU A 103 -26.06 16.54 -4.43
C GLU A 103 -25.10 15.35 -4.39
N PRO A 104 -24.84 14.76 -3.21
CA PRO A 104 -23.96 13.62 -3.10
C PRO A 104 -24.58 12.44 -3.87
N VAL A 105 -23.82 11.90 -4.83
CA VAL A 105 -24.20 10.72 -5.62
C VAL A 105 -24.40 9.54 -4.66
N ALA A 106 -25.66 9.35 -4.26
CA ALA A 106 -26.07 8.35 -3.29
C ALA A 106 -26.17 6.97 -3.96
N ASN A 107 -25.04 6.29 -4.06
CA ASN A 107 -24.97 4.83 -4.13
C ASN A 107 -24.55 4.23 -2.77
N ALA A 108 -24.79 4.94 -1.67
CA ALA A 108 -24.49 4.43 -0.34
C ALA A 108 -25.42 3.24 -0.03
N ASN A 109 -24.85 2.08 0.28
CA ASN A 109 -25.61 0.97 0.84
C ASN A 109 -26.30 1.46 2.14
N PRO A 110 -27.65 1.52 2.19
CA PRO A 110 -28.37 2.14 3.31
C PRO A 110 -28.16 1.42 4.64
N ASP A 111 -27.62 0.20 4.60
CA ASP A 111 -27.33 -0.61 5.80
C ASP A 111 -25.97 -0.26 6.46
N LEU A 112 -25.12 0.54 5.81
CA LEU A 112 -23.76 0.85 6.27
C LEU A 112 -23.60 2.30 6.77
N ILE A 113 -22.75 2.49 7.78
CA ILE A 113 -22.40 3.79 8.35
C ILE A 113 -20.90 3.94 8.59
N CYS A 114 -20.42 5.18 8.47
CA CYS A 114 -19.09 5.58 8.94
C CYS A 114 -19.25 6.27 10.30
N PRO A 115 -18.82 5.66 11.43
CA PRO A 115 -18.97 6.25 12.75
C PRO A 115 -17.89 7.30 13.08
N ILE A 116 -16.94 7.54 12.17
CA ILE A 116 -15.84 8.50 12.30
C ILE A 116 -15.89 9.50 11.14
N ASN A 117 -15.14 10.60 11.25
CA ASN A 117 -14.90 11.49 10.13
C ASN A 117 -13.83 10.88 9.20
N PRO A 118 -14.18 10.44 7.99
CA PRO A 118 -13.21 9.79 7.10
C PRO A 118 -12.17 10.77 6.54
N ASP A 119 -12.44 12.08 6.53
CA ASP A 119 -11.52 13.10 6.01
C ASP A 119 -10.25 13.21 6.87
N ASP A 120 -10.37 12.93 8.16
CA ASP A 120 -9.24 12.91 9.09
C ASP A 120 -8.23 11.79 8.76
N ILE A 121 -8.69 10.71 8.10
CA ILE A 121 -7.80 9.65 7.58
C ILE A 121 -6.93 10.18 6.44
N GLN A 122 -7.53 10.95 5.53
CA GLN A 122 -6.82 11.51 4.37
C GLN A 122 -5.77 12.53 4.78
N ASN A 123 -6.00 13.26 5.87
CA ASN A 123 -5.09 14.30 6.36
C ASN A 123 -3.98 13.77 7.27
N ARG A 124 -3.96 12.46 7.57
CA ARG A 124 -3.03 11.89 8.55
C ARG A 124 -1.56 12.10 8.19
N TRP A 125 -1.19 12.02 6.91
CA TRP A 125 0.19 12.25 6.46
C TRP A 125 0.71 13.65 6.82
N LEU A 126 -0.16 14.67 6.98
CA LEU A 126 0.24 16.01 7.38
C LEU A 126 0.85 16.05 8.77
N ASN A 127 0.46 15.12 9.64
CA ASN A 127 0.92 15.05 11.02
C ASN A 127 2.44 14.86 11.14
N ALA A 128 3.06 14.25 10.13
CA ALA A 128 4.52 14.10 10.07
C ALA A 128 5.25 15.44 9.85
N TYR A 129 4.56 16.44 9.28
CA TYR A 129 5.15 17.73 8.88
C TYR A 129 4.63 18.91 9.72
N VAL A 130 3.40 18.82 10.19
CA VAL A 130 2.70 19.87 10.94
C VAL A 130 2.09 19.24 12.19
N PRO A 131 2.69 19.44 13.38
CA PRO A 131 2.10 18.96 14.63
C PRO A 131 0.76 19.65 14.86
N LEU A 132 -0.32 18.88 14.89
CA LEU A 132 -1.66 19.40 15.16
C LEU A 132 -1.90 19.46 16.68
N PRO A 133 -2.64 20.47 17.19
CA PRO A 133 -3.02 20.53 18.59
C PRO A 133 -3.79 19.28 19.03
N GLY A 134 -3.45 18.73 20.21
CA GLY A 134 -4.11 17.55 20.78
C GLY A 134 -3.57 16.20 20.30
N GLN A 135 -2.45 16.18 19.56
CA GLN A 135 -1.80 14.94 19.17
C GLN A 135 -0.96 14.36 20.31
N GLU A 136 -1.24 13.10 20.64
CA GLU A 136 -0.44 12.32 21.55
C GLU A 136 0.57 11.48 20.77
N ALA A 137 1.86 11.68 21.08
CA ALA A 137 2.93 10.91 20.47
C ALA A 137 2.92 9.46 20.96
N LYS A 138 3.12 8.54 20.03
CA LYS A 138 3.35 7.12 20.27
C LYS A 138 4.84 6.85 20.26
N ASN A 139 5.35 6.21 21.30
CA ASN A 139 6.74 5.76 21.36
C ASN A 139 6.81 4.28 21.02
N TYR A 140 7.26 3.94 19.80
CA TYR A 140 7.55 2.56 19.47
C TYR A 140 8.94 2.17 19.96
N SER A 141 9.01 1.25 20.91
CA SER A 141 10.28 0.59 21.21
C SER A 141 10.82 -0.15 19.98
N THR A 142 12.13 -0.39 19.94
CA THR A 142 12.78 -1.14 18.86
C THR A 142 12.13 -2.51 18.66
N ASN A 143 11.73 -3.19 19.74
CA ASN A 143 11.11 -4.51 19.68
C ASN A 143 9.73 -4.46 19.03
N ILE A 144 8.92 -3.44 19.34
CA ILE A 144 7.59 -3.28 18.73
C ILE A 144 7.70 -2.89 17.26
N SER A 145 8.64 -2.01 16.91
CA SER A 145 8.92 -1.68 15.51
C SER A 145 9.33 -2.93 14.70
N GLN A 146 10.17 -3.79 15.26
CA GLN A 146 10.55 -5.07 14.65
C GLN A 146 9.37 -6.04 14.55
N LEU A 147 8.51 -6.10 15.58
CA LEU A 147 7.30 -6.93 15.55
C LEU A 147 6.38 -6.50 14.41
N ILE A 148 6.06 -5.21 14.30
CA ILE A 148 5.25 -4.65 13.20
C ILE A 148 5.87 -5.01 11.86
N SER A 149 7.15 -4.70 11.68
CA SER A 149 7.87 -4.96 10.42
C SER A 149 7.84 -6.43 10.02
N ARG A 150 8.15 -7.35 10.94
CA ARG A 150 8.14 -8.80 10.67
C ARG A 150 6.73 -9.31 10.36
N THR A 151 5.71 -8.81 11.06
CA THR A 151 4.31 -9.19 10.83
C THR A 151 3.84 -8.71 9.45
N LEU A 152 4.05 -7.45 9.08
CA LEU A 152 3.66 -6.93 7.76
C LEU A 152 4.44 -7.61 6.62
N LYS A 153 5.73 -7.92 6.83
CA LYS A 153 6.52 -8.73 5.90
C LYS A 153 5.90 -10.12 5.69
N SER A 154 5.40 -10.74 6.76
CA SER A 154 4.72 -12.03 6.67
C SER A 154 3.42 -11.95 5.84
N TYR A 155 2.69 -10.83 5.92
CA TYR A 155 1.46 -10.61 5.15
C TYR A 155 1.76 -10.48 3.65
N GLY A 156 2.76 -9.67 3.27
CA GLY A 156 3.21 -9.58 1.88
C GLY A 156 3.70 -10.94 1.34
N LEU A 157 4.40 -11.73 2.17
CA LEU A 157 4.83 -13.09 1.83
C LEU A 157 3.66 -14.05 1.60
N LYS A 158 2.64 -14.03 2.47
CA LYS A 158 1.41 -14.82 2.29
C LYS A 158 0.73 -14.47 0.96
N ALA A 159 0.63 -13.18 0.64
CA ALA A 159 0.03 -12.72 -0.61
C ALA A 159 0.80 -13.25 -1.84
N ILE A 160 2.14 -13.19 -1.84
CA ILE A 160 2.98 -13.79 -2.91
C ILE A 160 2.74 -15.30 -3.04
N GLN A 161 2.54 -15.99 -1.93
CA GLN A 161 2.17 -17.42 -1.89
C GLN A 161 0.71 -17.68 -2.30
N GLY A 162 -0.07 -16.65 -2.62
CA GLY A 162 -1.44 -16.79 -3.08
C GLY A 162 -2.43 -17.04 -1.95
N ARG A 163 -2.01 -16.76 -0.71
CA ARG A 163 -2.84 -16.91 0.49
C ARG A 163 -3.24 -15.51 0.98
N PRO A 164 -4.50 -15.28 1.36
CA PRO A 164 -4.93 -14.00 1.87
C PRO A 164 -4.23 -13.65 3.20
N PRO A 165 -3.71 -12.42 3.35
CA PRO A 165 -3.41 -11.84 4.66
C PRO A 165 -4.66 -11.73 5.54
N PRO A 166 -4.53 -11.55 6.87
CA PRO A 166 -5.67 -11.60 7.79
C PRO A 166 -6.65 -10.40 7.71
N PHE A 167 -6.34 -9.40 6.89
CA PHE A 167 -7.26 -8.31 6.56
C PHE A 167 -8.10 -8.58 5.29
N ILE A 168 -7.84 -9.68 4.57
CA ILE A 168 -8.60 -10.09 3.38
C ILE A 168 -9.41 -11.34 3.69
N HIS A 169 -10.74 -11.19 3.67
CA HIS A 169 -11.64 -12.33 3.81
C HIS A 169 -11.64 -13.18 2.52
N PRO A 170 -11.69 -14.54 2.59
CA PRO A 170 -11.69 -15.39 1.39
C PRO A 170 -12.79 -15.09 0.37
N THR A 171 -13.95 -14.59 0.82
CA THR A 171 -15.07 -14.22 -0.06
C THR A 171 -14.77 -13.02 -0.95
N HIS A 172 -13.75 -12.23 -0.61
CA HIS A 172 -13.37 -11.02 -1.35
C HIS A 172 -12.26 -11.30 -2.38
N LEU A 173 -11.74 -12.53 -2.46
CA LEU A 173 -10.69 -12.90 -3.41
C LEU A 173 -11.11 -12.80 -4.88
N SER A 174 -12.42 -12.86 -5.15
CA SER A 174 -12.99 -12.70 -6.49
C SER A 174 -13.16 -11.23 -6.91
N LEU A 175 -12.98 -10.26 -5.99
CA LEU A 175 -13.09 -8.84 -6.34
C LEU A 175 -12.05 -8.49 -7.41
N PRO A 176 -12.41 -7.75 -8.48
CA PRO A 176 -11.51 -7.57 -9.62
C PRO A 176 -10.12 -6.99 -9.27
N PRO A 177 -9.98 -5.96 -8.42
CA PRO A 177 -8.66 -5.45 -8.03
C PRO A 177 -7.82 -6.49 -7.26
N ILE A 178 -8.47 -7.28 -6.39
CA ILE A 178 -7.81 -8.33 -5.62
C ILE A 178 -7.37 -9.49 -6.53
N SER A 179 -8.26 -9.96 -7.40
CA SER A 179 -7.96 -11.01 -8.37
C SER A 179 -6.78 -10.62 -9.29
N THR A 180 -6.77 -9.37 -9.77
CA THR A 180 -5.65 -8.79 -10.52
C THR A 180 -4.38 -8.74 -9.68
N CYS A 181 -4.47 -8.29 -8.41
CA CYS A 181 -3.35 -8.28 -7.48
C CYS A 181 -2.71 -9.66 -7.31
N PHE A 182 -3.48 -10.66 -6.94
CA PHE A 182 -2.98 -12.03 -6.77
C PHE A 182 -2.43 -12.61 -8.07
N THR A 183 -2.98 -12.22 -9.23
CA THR A 183 -2.45 -12.62 -10.54
C THR A 183 -1.08 -12.01 -10.81
N LEU A 184 -0.90 -10.71 -10.58
CA LEU A 184 0.39 -10.03 -10.76
C LEU A 184 1.45 -10.53 -9.78
N LEU A 185 1.07 -10.85 -8.55
CA LEU A 185 2.00 -11.41 -7.57
C LEU A 185 2.53 -12.80 -7.95
N LYS A 186 1.86 -13.55 -8.83
CA LYS A 186 2.40 -14.82 -9.36
C LYS A 186 3.69 -14.61 -10.15
N LEU A 187 3.91 -13.41 -10.72
CA LEU A 187 5.16 -13.06 -11.41
C LEU A 187 6.38 -13.20 -10.49
N ARG A 188 6.21 -13.05 -9.16
CA ARG A 188 7.27 -13.26 -8.18
C ARG A 188 7.68 -14.72 -7.98
N ARG A 189 6.89 -15.67 -8.45
CA ARG A 189 7.24 -17.10 -8.39
C ARG A 189 8.07 -17.54 -9.60
N ILE A 190 8.17 -16.69 -10.62
CA ILE A 190 8.92 -16.96 -11.83
C ILE A 190 10.33 -16.41 -11.61
N PRO A 191 11.40 -17.22 -11.76
CA PRO A 191 12.76 -16.72 -11.76
C PRO A 191 12.93 -15.72 -12.91
N MET A 192 13.16 -14.44 -12.58
CA MET A 192 13.36 -13.36 -13.53
C MET A 192 14.79 -12.84 -13.37
N GLU A 193 15.48 -12.56 -14.47
CA GLU A 193 16.83 -11.98 -14.43
C GLU A 193 16.81 -10.56 -13.83
N ASP A 194 15.71 -9.84 -14.01
CA ASP A 194 15.54 -8.46 -13.53
C ASP A 194 14.26 -8.32 -12.70
N GLU A 195 14.43 -8.23 -11.38
CA GLU A 195 13.31 -8.00 -10.46
C GLU A 195 12.72 -6.60 -10.61
N SER A 196 13.44 -5.63 -11.17
CA SER A 196 12.95 -4.25 -11.34
C SER A 196 11.73 -4.18 -12.28
N VAL A 197 11.65 -5.09 -13.25
CA VAL A 197 10.51 -5.21 -14.16
C VAL A 197 9.23 -5.53 -13.40
N VAL A 198 9.30 -6.45 -12.43
CA VAL A 198 8.12 -6.79 -11.62
C VAL A 198 7.73 -5.60 -10.74
N ALA A 199 8.71 -4.89 -10.14
CA ALA A 199 8.42 -3.68 -9.37
C ALA A 199 7.67 -2.64 -10.21
N GLU A 200 8.12 -2.40 -11.43
CA GLU A 200 7.52 -1.41 -12.32
C GLU A 200 6.10 -1.78 -12.74
N ILE A 201 5.84 -3.07 -12.97
CA ILE A 201 4.47 -3.56 -13.22
C ILE A 201 3.57 -3.30 -12.02
N LEU A 202 4.04 -3.57 -10.79
CA LEU A 202 3.26 -3.31 -9.57
C LEU A 202 3.03 -1.81 -9.37
N LYS A 203 4.04 -0.97 -9.57
CA LYS A 203 3.93 0.49 -9.46
C LYS A 203 2.92 1.05 -10.45
N ARG A 204 2.98 0.62 -11.71
CA ARG A 204 2.01 1.03 -12.74
C ARG A 204 0.59 0.64 -12.38
N GLU A 205 0.41 -0.55 -11.81
CA GLU A 205 -0.89 -1.00 -11.34
C GLU A 205 -1.39 -0.18 -10.13
N MET A 206 -0.51 0.19 -9.20
CA MET A 206 -0.84 1.13 -8.11
C MET A 206 -1.31 2.48 -8.66
N THR A 207 -0.60 3.04 -9.65
CA THR A 207 -1.03 4.27 -10.32
C THR A 207 -2.41 4.11 -10.95
N ARG A 208 -2.65 3.01 -11.67
CA ARG A 208 -3.97 2.72 -12.27
C ARG A 208 -5.09 2.63 -11.24
N LEU A 209 -4.84 1.98 -10.10
CA LEU A 209 -5.81 1.84 -9.01
C LEU A 209 -6.14 3.19 -8.37
N HIS A 210 -5.12 4.04 -8.16
CA HIS A 210 -5.31 5.37 -7.58
C HIS A 210 -5.99 6.32 -8.56
N GLU A 211 -5.55 6.44 -9.81
CA GLU A 211 -6.16 7.35 -10.78
C GLU A 211 -7.64 6.99 -11.08
N GLY A 212 -7.98 5.70 -11.04
CA GLY A 212 -9.34 5.23 -11.30
C GLY A 212 -10.28 5.22 -10.09
N HIS A 213 -9.79 5.48 -8.87
CA HIS A 213 -10.54 5.18 -7.65
C HIS A 213 -11.89 5.92 -7.53
N THR A 214 -11.98 7.13 -8.06
CA THR A 214 -13.21 7.96 -8.02
C THR A 214 -14.34 7.41 -8.88
N ALA A 215 -14.03 6.56 -9.87
CA ALA A 215 -15.00 5.95 -10.77
C ALA A 215 -15.37 4.51 -10.37
N TYR A 216 -14.74 3.95 -9.32
CA TYR A 216 -15.00 2.59 -8.87
C TYR A 216 -16.33 2.47 -8.14
N SER A 217 -17.00 1.32 -8.31
CA SER A 217 -18.07 0.93 -7.41
C SER A 217 -17.53 0.71 -5.98
N ASP A 218 -18.40 0.71 -4.97
CA ASP A 218 -17.99 0.53 -3.56
C ASP A 218 -17.12 -0.71 -3.32
N MET A 219 -17.47 -1.83 -3.98
CA MET A 219 -16.75 -3.10 -3.84
C MET A 219 -15.43 -3.09 -4.61
N GLU A 220 -15.36 -2.42 -5.76
CA GLU A 220 -14.10 -2.22 -6.49
C GLU A 220 -13.17 -1.27 -5.73
N LEU A 221 -13.70 -0.19 -5.15
CA LEU A 221 -12.92 0.74 -4.33
C LEU A 221 -12.35 0.04 -3.09
N PHE A 222 -13.17 -0.78 -2.42
CA PHE A 222 -12.70 -1.60 -1.30
C PHE A 222 -11.64 -2.63 -1.74
N GLY A 223 -11.84 -3.31 -2.87
CA GLY A 223 -10.84 -4.19 -3.45
C GLY A 223 -9.53 -3.47 -3.79
N ALA A 224 -9.63 -2.24 -4.33
CA ALA A 224 -8.48 -1.41 -4.64
C ALA A 224 -7.71 -1.02 -3.38
N PHE A 225 -8.40 -0.68 -2.29
CA PHE A 225 -7.79 -0.39 -0.99
C PHE A 225 -6.92 -1.56 -0.50
N GLN A 226 -7.47 -2.78 -0.51
CA GLN A 226 -6.74 -3.98 -0.09
C GLN A 226 -5.57 -4.32 -1.02
N ALA A 227 -5.78 -4.23 -2.34
CA ALA A 227 -4.74 -4.52 -3.35
C ALA A 227 -3.58 -3.53 -3.26
N TYR A 228 -3.88 -2.24 -3.13
CA TYR A 228 -2.88 -1.19 -3.01
C TYR A 228 -2.02 -1.40 -1.76
N LEU A 229 -2.63 -1.70 -0.62
CA LEU A 229 -1.90 -2.01 0.62
C LEU A 229 -0.98 -3.24 0.47
N ILE A 230 -1.43 -4.29 -0.23
CA ILE A 230 -0.58 -5.45 -0.53
C ILE A 230 0.62 -5.03 -1.39
N TYR A 231 0.41 -4.26 -2.46
CA TYR A 231 1.50 -3.80 -3.31
C TYR A 231 2.51 -2.96 -2.52
N THR A 232 2.05 -2.06 -1.66
CA THR A 232 2.92 -1.27 -0.77
C THR A 232 3.79 -2.17 0.10
N MET A 233 3.22 -3.19 0.75
CA MET A 233 3.99 -4.15 1.54
C MET A 233 4.99 -4.95 0.69
N VAL A 234 4.55 -5.46 -0.46
CA VAL A 234 5.37 -6.32 -1.32
C VAL A 234 6.54 -5.51 -1.92
N LEU A 235 6.28 -4.29 -2.39
CA LEU A 235 7.31 -3.36 -2.86
C LEU A 235 8.33 -3.06 -1.77
N PHE A 236 7.87 -2.75 -0.56
CA PHE A 236 8.74 -2.42 0.57
C PHE A 236 9.63 -3.60 1.03
N PHE A 237 9.07 -4.80 1.16
CA PHE A 237 9.80 -5.92 1.79
C PHE A 237 10.54 -6.85 0.81
N LYS A 238 10.24 -6.79 -0.49
CA LYS A 238 10.74 -7.78 -1.46
C LYS A 238 11.55 -7.22 -2.60
N PHE A 239 11.52 -5.91 -2.82
CA PHE A 239 12.34 -5.29 -3.84
C PHE A 239 13.44 -4.49 -3.15
N THR A 240 14.52 -4.21 -3.90
CA THR A 240 15.45 -3.16 -3.52
C THR A 240 14.63 -1.91 -3.22
N PRO A 241 14.81 -1.27 -2.05
CA PRO A 241 13.91 -0.23 -1.60
C PRO A 241 13.79 0.86 -2.67
N PRO A 242 12.58 1.14 -3.19
CA PRO A 242 12.28 2.44 -3.75
C PRO A 242 12.72 3.55 -2.77
N SER A 243 12.96 4.76 -3.29
CA SER A 243 13.21 5.91 -2.42
C SER A 243 12.06 6.09 -1.41
N MET A 244 12.37 6.63 -0.23
CA MET A 244 11.33 6.96 0.75
C MET A 244 10.29 7.93 0.17
N ASP A 245 10.66 8.79 -0.80
CA ASP A 245 9.72 9.63 -1.57
C ASP A 245 8.60 8.83 -2.24
N PHE A 246 8.94 7.68 -2.84
CA PHE A 246 7.94 6.82 -3.45
C PHE A 246 6.94 6.31 -2.40
N PHE A 247 7.44 5.87 -1.24
CA PHE A 247 6.56 5.36 -0.19
C PHE A 247 5.73 6.46 0.47
N ARG A 248 6.26 7.67 0.61
CA ARG A 248 5.49 8.85 1.05
C ARG A 248 4.30 9.09 0.11
N GLN A 249 4.54 9.15 -1.19
CA GLN A 249 3.46 9.34 -2.17
C GLN A 249 2.48 8.15 -2.17
N ALA A 250 2.99 6.92 -2.10
CA ALA A 250 2.14 5.73 -2.04
C ALA A 250 1.23 5.72 -0.81
N MET A 251 1.71 6.20 0.34
CA MET A 251 0.91 6.31 1.56
C MET A 251 -0.15 7.41 1.45
N ILE A 252 0.17 8.56 0.86
CA ILE A 252 -0.83 9.61 0.57
C ILE A 252 -1.96 9.05 -0.30
N ASN A 253 -1.61 8.44 -1.43
CA ASN A 253 -2.58 7.83 -2.34
C ASN A 253 -3.41 6.73 -1.64
N LEU A 254 -2.78 5.92 -0.78
CA LEU A 254 -3.46 4.88 -0.03
C LEU A 254 -4.43 5.46 1.02
N GLN A 255 -4.07 6.55 1.69
CA GLN A 255 -4.93 7.25 2.65
C GLN A 255 -6.14 7.91 1.95
N GLU A 256 -5.97 8.43 0.73
CA GLU A 256 -7.10 8.91 -0.09
C GLU A 256 -8.09 7.80 -0.43
N ILE A 257 -7.59 6.65 -0.90
CA ILE A 257 -8.42 5.47 -1.19
C ILE A 257 -9.10 4.96 0.11
N ALA A 258 -8.38 4.97 1.24
CA ALA A 258 -8.93 4.58 2.54
C ALA A 258 -10.05 5.51 3.00
N CYS A 259 -9.88 6.82 2.82
CA CYS A 259 -10.90 7.83 3.09
C CYS A 259 -12.17 7.58 2.25
N ALA A 260 -12.02 7.44 0.93
CA ALA A 260 -13.13 7.17 0.03
C ALA A 260 -13.84 5.84 0.38
N THR A 261 -13.08 4.79 0.72
CA THR A 261 -13.64 3.48 1.15
C THR A 261 -14.41 3.58 2.47
N SER A 262 -13.91 4.41 3.39
CA SER A 262 -14.49 4.65 4.72
C SER A 262 -15.77 5.46 4.64
N ARG A 263 -15.88 6.42 3.69
CA ARG A 263 -17.13 7.15 3.39
C ARG A 263 -18.28 6.19 3.05
N GLN A 264 -18.00 5.06 2.40
CA GLN A 264 -18.98 4.00 2.12
C GLN A 264 -19.32 3.11 3.34
N GLY A 265 -18.86 3.48 4.54
CA GLY A 265 -19.19 2.84 5.80
C GLY A 265 -18.15 1.85 6.32
N LEU A 266 -18.01 1.85 7.64
CA LEU A 266 -17.08 1.05 8.46
C LEU A 266 -17.81 0.25 9.55
N ALA A 267 -19.13 0.31 9.62
CA ALA A 267 -19.99 -0.49 10.49
C ALA A 267 -21.37 -0.69 9.85
N CYS A 268 -22.08 -1.73 10.24
CA CYS A 268 -23.47 -1.92 9.86
C CYS A 268 -24.38 -1.20 10.87
N MET A 269 -25.46 -0.57 10.39
CA MET A 269 -26.45 0.08 11.26
C MET A 269 -27.09 -0.88 12.25
N SER A 270 -27.34 -2.11 11.82
CA SER A 270 -27.90 -3.18 12.64
C SER A 270 -26.99 -3.59 13.80
N GLU A 271 -25.67 -3.35 13.74
CA GLU A 271 -24.77 -3.61 14.88
C GLU A 271 -25.11 -2.72 16.08
N LYS A 272 -25.74 -1.55 15.86
CA LYS A 272 -26.23 -0.64 16.91
C LYS A 272 -27.66 -0.96 17.38
N SER A 273 -28.40 -1.72 16.59
CA SER A 273 -29.81 -2.05 16.85
C SER A 273 -29.93 -3.23 17.81
N ILE A 274 -30.99 -3.25 18.63
CA ILE A 274 -31.33 -4.37 19.50
C ILE A 274 -32.07 -5.46 18.71
N PHE A 275 -32.84 -5.06 17.71
CA PHE A 275 -33.88 -5.88 17.09
C PHE A 275 -33.47 -6.52 15.76
N SER A 276 -32.29 -6.20 15.23
CA SER A 276 -31.84 -6.63 13.90
C SER A 276 -30.39 -7.10 13.94
N SER A 277 -30.08 -8.17 13.21
CA SER A 277 -28.71 -8.57 12.90
C SER A 277 -28.25 -7.99 11.54
N PRO A 278 -26.95 -7.75 11.35
CA PRO A 278 -26.42 -7.45 10.03
C PRO A 278 -26.56 -8.64 9.08
N LYS A 279 -26.59 -8.35 7.78
CA LYS A 279 -26.40 -9.37 6.76
C LYS A 279 -24.95 -9.83 6.81
N TRP A 280 -24.72 -11.14 6.68
CA TRP A 280 -23.39 -11.75 6.68
C TRP A 280 -22.43 -11.07 5.68
N GLU A 281 -22.89 -10.79 4.46
CA GLU A 281 -22.07 -10.18 3.42
C GLU A 281 -21.62 -8.78 3.83
N ALA A 282 -22.56 -7.97 4.31
CA ALA A 282 -22.31 -6.59 4.74
C ALA A 282 -21.36 -6.56 5.95
N TRP A 283 -21.56 -7.47 6.91
CA TRP A 283 -20.72 -7.56 8.10
C TRP A 283 -19.27 -7.89 7.77
N HIS A 284 -19.04 -8.89 6.91
CA HIS A 284 -17.68 -9.25 6.48
C HIS A 284 -17.00 -8.11 5.72
N VAL A 285 -17.74 -7.35 4.92
CA VAL A 285 -17.19 -6.17 4.24
C VAL A 285 -16.72 -5.11 5.24
N VAL A 286 -17.55 -4.71 6.21
CA VAL A 286 -17.16 -3.67 7.18
C VAL A 286 -16.05 -4.14 8.13
N GLU A 287 -16.07 -5.40 8.56
CA GLU A 287 -15.00 -6.00 9.35
C GLU A 287 -13.67 -6.03 8.58
N ALA A 288 -13.70 -6.43 7.31
CA ALA A 288 -12.53 -6.45 6.45
C ALA A 288 -12.00 -5.03 6.14
N LYS A 289 -12.89 -4.03 5.96
CA LYS A 289 -12.51 -2.62 5.84
C LYS A 289 -11.75 -2.14 7.09
N ARG A 290 -12.27 -2.42 8.30
CA ARG A 290 -11.62 -2.07 9.58
C ARG A 290 -10.24 -2.73 9.69
N ARG A 291 -10.14 -4.04 9.44
CA ARG A 291 -8.86 -4.77 9.46
C ARG A 291 -7.85 -4.22 8.46
N THR A 292 -8.31 -3.83 7.26
CA THR A 292 -7.45 -3.21 6.23
C THR A 292 -6.98 -1.82 6.68
N LEU A 293 -7.86 -1.03 7.28
CA LEU A 293 -7.55 0.28 7.84
C LEU A 293 -6.50 0.19 8.95
N TYR A 294 -6.68 -0.70 9.93
CA TYR A 294 -5.69 -0.89 11.01
C TYR A 294 -4.35 -1.38 10.47
N THR A 295 -4.36 -2.22 9.45
CA THR A 295 -3.14 -2.68 8.78
C THR A 295 -2.43 -1.53 8.04
N MET A 296 -3.17 -0.65 7.38
CA MET A 296 -2.62 0.56 6.77
C MET A 296 -1.95 1.45 7.83
N TYR A 297 -2.56 1.62 9.00
CA TYR A 297 -1.96 2.39 10.10
C TYR A 297 -0.67 1.77 10.63
N PHE A 298 -0.57 0.44 10.69
CA PHE A 298 0.70 -0.22 11.00
C PHE A 298 1.77 0.05 9.93
N MET A 299 1.40 0.03 8.65
CA MET A 299 2.33 0.35 7.57
C MET A 299 2.80 1.82 7.63
N ASP A 300 1.87 2.74 7.84
CA ASP A 300 2.10 4.19 8.00
C ASP A 300 3.06 4.48 9.16
N ASN A 301 2.77 3.93 10.34
CA ASN A 301 3.60 4.08 11.53
C ASN A 301 5.00 3.48 11.34
N MET A 302 5.09 2.30 10.71
CA MET A 302 6.39 1.68 10.42
C MET A 302 7.23 2.54 9.46
N LEU A 303 6.63 3.04 8.38
CA LEU A 303 7.32 3.90 7.43
C LEU A 303 7.77 5.21 8.08
N SER A 304 6.92 5.81 8.94
CA SER A 304 7.24 7.03 9.69
C SER A 304 8.46 6.83 10.59
N VAL A 305 8.49 5.75 11.39
CA VAL A 305 9.64 5.42 12.25
C VAL A 305 10.92 5.25 11.44
N LEU A 306 10.86 4.61 10.27
CA LEU A 306 12.02 4.38 9.41
C LEU A 306 12.54 5.67 8.76
N ASP A 307 11.66 6.63 8.50
CA ASP A 307 11.98 7.94 7.93
C ASP A 307 12.37 8.98 9.00
N GLY A 308 12.34 8.58 10.28
CA GLY A 308 12.65 9.44 11.42
C GLY A 308 11.52 10.38 11.86
N PHE A 309 10.29 10.16 11.37
CA PHE A 309 9.12 10.93 11.76
C PHE A 309 8.48 10.41 13.05
N PRO A 310 7.90 11.29 13.88
CA PRO A 310 7.12 10.88 15.04
C PRO A 310 5.87 10.11 14.61
N THR A 311 5.45 9.16 15.44
CA THR A 311 4.17 8.46 15.29
C THR A 311 3.16 8.97 16.29
N TYR A 312 1.87 8.97 15.93
CA TYR A 312 0.80 9.56 16.75
C TYR A 312 -0.36 8.59 17.00
N ILE A 313 -1.07 8.79 18.11
CA ILE A 313 -2.34 8.10 18.39
C ILE A 313 -3.33 8.36 17.26
N GLY A 314 -4.00 7.28 16.84
CA GLY A 314 -4.98 7.35 15.75
C GLY A 314 -6.32 7.80 16.30
N HIS A 315 -6.40 8.99 16.90
CA HIS A 315 -7.62 9.49 17.53
C HIS A 315 -8.79 9.64 16.54
N GLU A 316 -8.49 9.82 15.26
CA GLU A 316 -9.48 9.80 14.18
C GLU A 316 -10.19 8.44 14.03
N LEU A 317 -9.61 7.35 14.56
CA LEU A 317 -10.21 6.02 14.57
C LEU A 317 -11.08 5.76 15.81
N LYS A 318 -11.24 6.76 16.69
CA LYS A 318 -11.97 6.61 17.96
C LYS A 318 -13.42 6.22 17.69
N GLY A 319 -13.93 5.22 18.42
CA GLY A 319 -15.29 4.74 18.27
C GLY A 319 -15.47 3.62 17.23
N LEU A 320 -14.42 3.28 16.46
CA LEU A 320 -14.46 2.07 15.62
C LEU A 320 -14.41 0.80 16.48
N TYR A 321 -15.06 -0.26 16.01
CA TYR A 321 -15.00 -1.57 16.65
C TYR A 321 -13.63 -2.21 16.47
N ALA A 322 -13.10 -2.84 17.51
CA ALA A 322 -11.92 -3.68 17.39
C ALA A 322 -12.22 -4.90 16.50
N PRO A 323 -11.18 -5.59 15.98
CA PRO A 323 -11.37 -6.84 15.25
C PRO A 323 -12.19 -7.84 16.07
N SER A 324 -13.15 -8.48 15.41
CA SER A 324 -14.04 -9.45 16.04
C SER A 324 -13.36 -10.80 16.27
N SER A 325 -14.06 -11.71 16.94
CA SER A 325 -13.54 -13.05 17.24
C SER A 325 -13.18 -13.85 15.99
N ASN A 326 -12.29 -14.81 16.15
CA ASN A 326 -11.88 -15.72 15.07
C ASN A 326 -13.09 -16.50 14.52
N GLU A 327 -13.97 -16.95 15.39
CA GLU A 327 -15.17 -17.72 15.06
C GLU A 327 -16.08 -16.90 14.16
N LEU A 328 -16.35 -15.65 14.53
CA LEU A 328 -17.24 -14.79 13.75
C LEU A 328 -16.62 -14.35 12.42
N TRP A 329 -15.29 -14.14 12.40
CA TRP A 329 -14.55 -13.78 11.19
C TRP A 329 -14.43 -14.93 10.18
N THR A 330 -14.41 -16.18 10.63
CA THR A 330 -14.24 -17.36 9.78
C THR A 330 -15.56 -18.10 9.51
N ALA A 331 -16.64 -17.73 10.19
CA ALA A 331 -17.94 -18.37 10.08
C ALA A 331 -18.50 -18.31 8.65
N SER A 332 -18.93 -19.49 8.18
CA SER A 332 -19.63 -19.60 6.91
C SER A 332 -21.00 -18.91 6.96
N ARG A 333 -21.61 -18.71 5.79
CA ARG A 333 -22.96 -18.11 5.69
C ARG A 333 -24.00 -18.84 6.54
N THR A 334 -23.85 -20.15 6.72
CA THR A 334 -24.78 -21.00 7.48
C THR A 334 -24.55 -20.97 8.98
N GLU A 335 -23.31 -20.78 9.42
CA GLU A 335 -22.93 -20.80 10.85
C GLU A 335 -23.01 -19.40 11.48
N TRP A 336 -22.81 -18.37 10.66
CA TRP A 336 -22.60 -17.01 11.16
C TRP A 336 -23.79 -16.44 11.94
N ASP A 337 -25.04 -16.77 11.57
CA ASP A 337 -26.20 -16.28 12.34
C ASP A 337 -26.21 -16.80 13.78
N GLN A 338 -25.72 -18.02 14.00
CA GLN A 338 -25.57 -18.60 15.33
C GLN A 338 -24.42 -17.93 16.08
N GLU A 339 -23.25 -17.80 15.45
CA GLU A 339 -22.07 -17.16 16.05
C GLU A 339 -22.34 -15.70 16.41
N TYR A 340 -23.04 -14.96 15.54
CA TYR A 340 -23.40 -13.57 15.80
C TYR A 340 -24.38 -13.43 16.96
N ARG A 341 -25.34 -14.36 17.12
CA ARG A 341 -26.25 -14.37 18.28
C ARG A 341 -25.50 -14.64 19.57
N SER A 342 -24.56 -15.59 19.58
CA SER A 342 -23.69 -15.85 20.74
C SER A 342 -22.88 -14.61 21.10
N TYR A 343 -22.20 -14.01 20.12
CA TYR A 343 -21.46 -12.76 20.27
C TYR A 343 -22.33 -11.64 20.87
N ARG A 344 -23.56 -11.49 20.37
CA ARG A 344 -24.51 -10.47 20.85
C ARG A 344 -25.00 -10.74 22.27
N SER A 345 -25.23 -12.00 22.63
CA SER A 345 -25.56 -12.40 24.00
C SER A 345 -24.44 -12.01 24.96
N ASP A 346 -23.20 -12.16 24.53
CA ASP A 346 -22.04 -11.86 25.35
C ASP A 346 -21.76 -10.35 25.45
N TRP A 347 -21.76 -9.63 24.34
CA TRP A 347 -21.34 -8.21 24.29
C TRP A 347 -22.50 -7.20 24.46
N GLY A 348 -23.74 -7.66 24.35
CA GLY A 348 -24.92 -6.81 24.43
C GLY A 348 -24.93 -5.74 23.34
N GLN A 349 -25.25 -4.50 23.72
CA GLN A 349 -25.30 -3.34 22.82
C GLN A 349 -23.96 -2.60 22.69
N THR A 350 -22.93 -3.04 23.41
CA THR A 350 -21.64 -2.36 23.47
C THR A 350 -20.52 -3.27 22.98
N PRO A 351 -20.40 -3.44 21.64
CA PRO A 351 -19.24 -4.08 21.03
C PRO A 351 -17.93 -3.48 21.55
N PHE A 352 -16.88 -4.30 21.63
CA PHE A 352 -15.56 -3.83 22.05
C PHE A 352 -15.00 -2.83 21.03
N ARG A 353 -14.60 -1.65 21.50
CA ARG A 353 -14.08 -0.58 20.64
C ARG A 353 -12.56 -0.55 20.64
N LEU A 354 -11.99 -0.09 19.54
CA LEU A 354 -10.56 0.06 19.36
C LEU A 354 -9.95 1.00 20.43
N ASP A 355 -10.65 2.08 20.76
CA ASP A 355 -10.19 3.07 21.71
C ASP A 355 -10.20 2.59 23.18
N GLU A 356 -10.80 1.43 23.46
CA GLU A 356 -10.64 0.77 24.77
C GLU A 356 -9.21 0.24 24.99
N LEU A 357 -8.39 0.13 23.92
CA LEU A 357 -6.98 -0.29 23.98
C LEU A 357 -5.99 0.87 24.15
N TRP A 358 -6.46 2.12 24.21
CA TRP A 358 -5.62 3.32 24.34
C TRP A 358 -5.31 3.63 25.81
N PRO A 359 -4.35 4.52 26.15
CA PRO A 359 -4.12 4.88 27.55
C PRO A 359 -5.38 5.52 28.15
N ALA A 360 -5.61 5.28 29.44
CA ALA A 360 -6.65 6.01 30.17
C ALA A 360 -6.17 7.43 30.45
N SER A 361 -7.09 8.39 30.46
CA SER A 361 -6.79 9.72 30.99
C SER A 361 -6.38 9.59 32.46
N SER A 362 -5.42 10.39 32.92
CA SER A 362 -4.97 10.44 34.32
C SER A 362 -6.11 10.63 35.33
N ASP A 363 -7.22 11.21 34.87
CA ASP A 363 -8.38 11.57 35.69
C ASP A 363 -9.49 10.51 35.65
N ALA A 364 -9.24 9.35 35.01
CA ALA A 364 -10.23 8.28 34.91
C ALA A 364 -10.51 7.67 36.29
N ALA A 365 -11.78 7.55 36.64
CA ALA A 365 -12.18 6.91 37.88
C ALA A 365 -11.76 5.42 37.89
N GLU A 366 -11.25 4.93 39.02
CA GLU A 366 -10.71 3.57 39.18
C GLU A 366 -11.67 2.47 38.70
N HIS A 367 -12.97 2.65 38.88
CA HIS A 367 -13.99 1.70 38.43
C HIS A 367 -14.05 1.58 36.89
N LEU A 368 -13.87 2.69 36.16
CA LEU A 368 -13.86 2.70 34.70
C LEU A 368 -12.64 1.95 34.16
N GLU A 369 -11.49 2.10 34.83
CA GLU A 369 -10.27 1.39 34.46
C GLU A 369 -10.43 -0.12 34.67
N LYS A 370 -10.98 -0.55 35.81
CA LYS A 370 -11.29 -1.96 36.09
C LYS A 370 -12.28 -2.55 35.07
N ASP A 371 -13.31 -1.80 34.70
CA ASP A 371 -14.27 -2.25 33.69
C ASP A 371 -13.64 -2.38 32.30
N ARG A 372 -12.78 -1.42 31.93
CA ARG A 372 -12.02 -1.48 30.68
C ARG A 372 -11.10 -2.69 30.64
N GLN A 373 -10.33 -2.92 31.70
CA GLN A 373 -9.46 -4.10 31.81
C GLN A 373 -10.26 -5.39 31.66
N ARG A 374 -11.38 -5.54 32.39
CA ARG A 374 -12.26 -6.72 32.29
C ARG A 374 -12.80 -6.92 30.86
N ARG A 375 -13.15 -5.84 30.16
CA ARG A 375 -13.62 -5.91 28.77
C ARG A 375 -12.49 -6.30 27.81
N THR A 376 -11.28 -5.78 28.01
CA THR A 376 -10.09 -6.18 27.24
C THR A 376 -9.77 -7.66 27.43
N GLU A 377 -9.76 -8.15 28.68
CA GLU A 377 -9.54 -9.58 28.99
C GLU A 377 -10.61 -10.46 28.33
N LYS A 378 -11.88 -10.03 28.34
CA LYS A 378 -12.96 -10.71 27.64
C LYS A 378 -12.75 -10.75 26.13
N TRP A 379 -12.33 -9.65 25.52
CA TRP A 379 -12.06 -9.58 24.08
C TRP A 379 -10.88 -10.48 23.70
N LEU A 380 -9.80 -10.49 24.51
CA LEU A 380 -8.61 -11.31 24.28
C LEU A 380 -8.88 -12.82 24.28
N LYS A 381 -9.98 -13.27 24.88
CA LYS A 381 -10.35 -14.69 24.95
C LYS A 381 -10.58 -15.31 23.57
N ASP A 382 -11.18 -14.56 22.65
CA ASP A 382 -11.75 -15.11 21.40
C ASP A 382 -11.13 -14.48 20.12
N VAL A 383 -10.19 -13.54 20.26
CA VAL A 383 -9.55 -12.88 19.12
C VAL A 383 -8.63 -13.79 18.33
N ASP A 384 -8.56 -13.54 17.03
CA ASP A 384 -7.58 -14.20 16.17
C ASP A 384 -6.17 -13.61 16.33
N GLY A 385 -5.21 -14.17 15.59
CA GLY A 385 -3.84 -13.68 15.58
C GLY A 385 -3.68 -12.22 15.10
N PHE A 386 -4.66 -11.67 14.38
CA PHE A 386 -4.66 -10.25 14.00
C PHE A 386 -5.07 -9.37 15.17
N GLY A 387 -6.11 -9.74 15.91
CA GLY A 387 -6.50 -9.08 17.17
C GLY A 387 -5.38 -9.11 18.21
N MET A 388 -4.71 -10.27 18.38
CA MET A 388 -3.55 -10.37 19.29
C MET A 388 -2.37 -9.49 18.88
N MET A 389 -2.09 -9.38 17.57
CA MET A 389 -1.07 -8.45 17.07
C MET A 389 -1.45 -7.01 17.39
N LEU A 390 -2.72 -6.64 17.17
CA LEU A 390 -3.22 -5.30 17.49
C LEU A 390 -3.06 -4.98 18.97
N TYR A 391 -3.45 -5.90 19.85
CA TYR A 391 -3.28 -5.78 21.29
C TYR A 391 -1.81 -5.56 21.68
N ALA A 392 -0.92 -6.45 21.24
CA ALA A 392 0.49 -6.43 21.59
C ALA A 392 1.18 -5.12 21.17
N VAL A 393 0.80 -4.57 20.01
CA VAL A 393 1.30 -3.25 19.60
C VAL A 393 0.72 -2.17 20.51
N THR A 394 -0.60 -2.13 20.73
CA THR A 394 -1.21 -1.08 21.53
C THR A 394 -0.73 -1.07 22.98
N SER A 395 -0.67 -2.21 23.66
CA SER A 395 -0.25 -2.29 25.06
C SER A 395 1.16 -1.74 25.27
N CYS A 396 2.09 -2.08 24.38
CA CYS A 396 3.48 -1.67 24.48
C CYS A 396 3.79 -0.29 23.88
N THR A 397 2.79 0.41 23.32
CA THR A 397 2.94 1.78 22.81
C THR A 397 2.62 2.82 23.89
N TYR A 398 1.90 2.42 24.93
CA TYR A 398 1.25 3.31 25.89
C TYR A 398 1.74 3.13 27.34
N GLU A 399 2.59 2.14 27.59
CA GLU A 399 3.32 2.00 28.85
C GLU A 399 4.50 2.99 28.87
N ASN A 400 4.43 3.99 29.76
CA ASN A 400 5.59 4.76 30.22
C ASN A 400 6.06 4.20 31.56
#